data_AF-A0A164U6I8-F1
#
_entry.id   AF-A0A164U6I8-F1
#
_cell.length_a   1.000
_cell.length_b   1.000
_cell.length_c   1.000
_cell.angle_alpha   90.00
_cell.angle_beta   90.00
_cell.angle_gamma   90.00
#
_symmetry.space_group_name_H-M   'P 1'
#
loop_
_entity.id
_entity.type
_entity.pdbx_description
1 polymer ?
#
loop_
_entity_poly.entity_id
_entity_poly.type
_entity_poly.pdbx_seq_one_letter_code
_entity_poly.pdbx_strand_id
1 'polypeptide(L)'
;MQHNAISLFQAYGAAGYPFSKQKIERLISQDDRARYYPSLTALLASPQRDYLINNKGHKMKSKDSELVTELEDKTVILYLYESGCTKALTARLKDAYKVLVEEEKMKLEVVLVYIYDSWNTLGCTNEKSFMEEFGTMPWLALPFRDSNCKKLQRVYLYPSELGGPQPDPSLVVIGPYGQYFEPFGASDVLMKFGSRGYPFTRKRGLHLQVETIKKVSLGMLWDPEPVFIRGCGSEVIFLSSMHV
;
A
#
# COMPACT_ATOMS: atom_id res chain seq x y z
N MET A 1 14.31 31.85 -12.86
CA MET A 1 13.86 30.46 -12.60
C MET A 1 14.39 29.97 -11.24
N GLN A 2 13.82 30.44 -10.12
CA GLN A 2 14.29 30.07 -8.76
C GLN A 2 13.22 29.41 -7.88
N HIS A 3 12.03 29.13 -8.41
CA HIS A 3 10.99 28.37 -7.69
C HIS A 3 11.25 26.85 -7.63
N ASN A 4 12.34 26.34 -8.19
CA ASN A 4 12.57 24.89 -8.34
C ASN A 4 13.69 24.32 -7.45
N ALA A 5 14.54 25.15 -6.82
CA ALA A 5 15.68 24.64 -6.05
C ALA A 5 15.25 23.99 -4.73
N ILE A 6 14.28 24.60 -4.03
CA ILE A 6 13.76 24.10 -2.75
C ILE A 6 12.99 22.80 -2.97
N SER A 7 12.13 22.73 -3.98
CA SER A 7 11.37 21.51 -4.30
C SER A 7 12.28 20.35 -4.69
N LEU A 8 13.31 20.60 -5.51
CA LEU A 8 14.30 19.58 -5.86
C LEU A 8 15.13 19.14 -4.66
N PHE A 9 15.50 20.06 -3.76
CA PHE A 9 16.19 19.71 -2.53
C PHE A 9 15.31 18.87 -1.59
N GLN A 10 14.05 19.24 -1.41
CA GLN A 10 13.09 18.46 -0.61
C GLN A 10 12.84 17.07 -1.20
N ALA A 11 12.78 16.97 -2.54
CA ALA A 11 12.55 15.70 -3.24
C ALA A 11 13.78 14.78 -3.20
N TYR A 12 14.95 15.29 -3.61
CA TYR A 12 16.13 14.46 -3.87
C TYR A 12 17.25 14.59 -2.83
N GLY A 13 17.23 15.64 -2.00
CA GLY A 13 18.25 15.90 -0.99
C GLY A 13 19.67 15.80 -1.56
N ALA A 14 20.55 15.12 -0.83
CA ALA A 14 21.94 14.92 -1.25
C ALA A 14 22.09 14.17 -2.59
N ALA A 15 21.16 13.28 -2.95
CA ALA A 15 21.21 12.56 -4.22
C ALA A 15 21.05 13.49 -5.43
N GLY A 16 20.39 14.64 -5.24
CA GLY A 16 20.19 15.65 -6.26
C GLY A 16 21.47 16.42 -6.62
N TYR A 17 22.44 16.54 -5.71
CA TYR A 17 23.66 17.34 -5.93
C TYR A 17 24.48 16.86 -7.15
N PRO A 18 25.02 17.77 -8.00
CA PRO A 18 25.00 19.25 -7.91
C PRO A 18 23.73 19.91 -8.49
N PHE A 19 22.60 19.21 -8.51
CA PHE A 19 21.30 19.66 -9.02
C PHE A 19 21.34 20.12 -10.48
N SER A 20 22.26 19.55 -11.27
CA SER A 20 22.29 19.78 -12.71
C SER A 20 21.06 19.19 -13.37
N LYS A 21 20.59 19.81 -14.46
CA LYS A 21 19.44 19.33 -15.24
C LYS A 21 19.57 17.84 -15.60
N GLN A 22 20.72 17.43 -16.12
CA GLN A 22 21.00 16.04 -16.47
C GLN A 22 20.94 15.08 -15.27
N LYS A 23 21.42 15.50 -14.09
CA LYS A 23 21.37 14.68 -12.86
C LYS A 23 19.92 14.48 -12.42
N ILE A 24 19.12 15.55 -12.42
CA ILE A 24 17.71 15.50 -12.02
C ILE A 24 16.90 14.67 -13.02
N GLU A 25 17.09 14.85 -14.32
CA GLU A 25 16.41 14.06 -15.37
C GLU A 25 16.70 12.56 -15.23
N ARG A 26 17.95 12.19 -14.88
CA ARG A 26 18.30 10.79 -14.58
C ARG A 26 17.57 10.25 -13.36
N LEU A 27 17.47 11.03 -12.28
CA LEU A 27 16.76 10.61 -11.07
C LEU A 27 15.26 10.47 -11.31
N ILE A 28 14.63 11.40 -12.05
CA ILE A 28 13.24 11.31 -12.47
C ILE A 28 13.02 10.02 -13.29
N SER A 29 13.89 9.75 -14.27
CA SER A 29 13.80 8.54 -15.09
C SER A 29 13.95 7.26 -14.28
N GLN A 30 14.76 7.27 -13.21
CA GLN A 30 14.89 6.15 -12.28
C GLN A 30 13.63 5.95 -11.44
N ASP A 31 13.02 7.04 -10.96
CA ASP A 31 11.78 7.00 -10.21
C ASP A 31 10.61 6.52 -11.10
N ASP A 32 10.53 6.99 -12.35
CA ASP A 32 9.52 6.53 -13.33
C ASP A 32 9.71 5.06 -13.70
N ARG A 33 10.95 4.61 -13.90
CA ARG A 33 11.22 3.18 -14.13
C ARG A 33 10.77 2.34 -12.94
N ALA A 34 11.07 2.78 -11.72
CA ALA A 34 10.66 2.08 -10.50
C ALA A 34 9.13 2.07 -10.31
N ARG A 35 8.43 3.10 -10.80
CA ARG A 35 6.96 3.20 -10.78
C ARG A 35 6.30 2.18 -11.71
N TYR A 36 6.84 1.92 -12.89
CA TYR A 36 6.21 1.03 -13.89
C TYR A 36 6.80 -0.39 -13.93
N TYR A 37 8.06 -0.54 -13.56
CA TYR A 37 8.80 -1.81 -13.59
C TYR A 37 9.54 -2.02 -12.26
N PRO A 38 8.80 -2.27 -11.17
CA PRO A 38 9.38 -2.36 -9.84
C PRO A 38 10.31 -3.56 -9.73
N SER A 39 11.42 -3.36 -9.03
CA SER A 39 12.30 -4.43 -8.54
C SER A 39 12.42 -4.25 -7.04
N LEU A 40 12.22 -5.32 -6.27
CA LEU A 40 12.33 -5.26 -4.81
C LEU A 40 13.71 -4.75 -4.39
N THR A 41 14.79 -5.18 -5.04
CA THR A 41 16.14 -4.66 -4.79
C THR A 41 16.23 -3.18 -5.07
N ALA A 42 15.72 -2.74 -6.23
CA ALA A 42 15.75 -1.33 -6.58
C ALA A 42 14.90 -0.46 -5.63
N LEU A 43 13.82 -0.97 -5.07
CA LEU A 43 12.92 -0.25 -4.17
C LEU A 43 13.39 -0.27 -2.72
N LEU A 44 13.93 -1.40 -2.26
CA LEU A 44 14.20 -1.67 -0.83
C LEU A 44 15.68 -1.69 -0.47
N ALA A 45 16.62 -1.77 -1.41
CA ALA A 45 18.05 -1.68 -1.12
C ALA A 45 18.64 -0.33 -1.56
N SER A 46 19.75 0.04 -0.96
CA SER A 46 20.57 1.19 -1.36
C SER A 46 22.05 0.83 -1.21
N PRO A 47 22.98 1.58 -1.86
CA PRO A 47 24.41 1.34 -1.67
C PRO A 47 24.87 1.43 -0.20
N GLN A 48 24.11 2.14 0.65
CA GLN A 48 24.42 2.35 2.06
C GLN A 48 23.69 1.36 2.99
N ARG A 49 22.67 0.65 2.50
CA ARG A 49 21.84 -0.26 3.31
C ARG A 49 21.26 -1.41 2.49
N ASP A 50 21.46 -2.61 3.03
CA ASP A 50 20.99 -3.89 2.49
C ASP A 50 20.07 -4.68 3.46
N TYR A 51 19.65 -4.08 4.58
CA TYR A 51 18.88 -4.74 5.63
C TYR A 51 17.50 -4.12 5.85
N LEU A 52 16.52 -4.93 6.27
CA LEU A 52 15.26 -4.45 6.86
C LEU A 52 15.29 -4.63 8.38
N ILE A 53 14.37 -4.01 9.09
CA ILE A 53 14.19 -4.25 10.54
C ILE A 53 12.86 -4.96 10.79
N ASN A 54 12.85 -5.86 11.77
CA ASN A 54 11.61 -6.39 12.31
C ASN A 54 11.07 -5.47 13.42
N ASN A 55 9.86 -5.76 13.90
CA ASN A 55 9.17 -4.98 14.94
C ASN A 55 9.88 -4.93 16.32
N LYS A 56 10.96 -5.69 16.52
CA LYS A 56 11.83 -5.60 17.70
C LYS A 56 13.04 -4.68 17.46
N GLY A 57 13.14 -4.05 16.29
CA GLY A 57 14.27 -3.25 15.86
C GLY A 57 15.50 -4.08 15.47
N HIS A 58 15.40 -5.42 15.44
CA HIS A 58 16.50 -6.25 15.01
C HIS A 58 16.68 -6.12 13.50
N LYS A 59 17.93 -5.89 13.09
CA LYS A 59 18.32 -5.93 11.68
C LYS A 59 18.18 -7.35 11.18
N MET A 60 17.22 -7.56 10.30
CA MET A 60 17.22 -8.72 9.42
C MET A 60 18.33 -8.42 8.42
N LYS A 61 19.52 -9.01 8.62
CA LYS A 61 20.68 -8.81 7.73
C LYS A 61 20.59 -9.77 6.55
N SER A 62 20.94 -9.27 5.38
CA SER A 62 21.39 -10.09 4.26
C SER A 62 22.75 -10.64 4.69
N LYS A 63 22.89 -11.95 4.88
CA LYS A 63 24.24 -12.50 5.04
C LYS A 63 24.95 -12.57 3.70
N ASP A 64 24.20 -12.65 2.60
CA ASP A 64 24.73 -12.65 1.23
C ASP A 64 23.71 -12.06 0.23
N SER A 65 23.31 -10.78 0.31
CA SER A 65 22.38 -10.20 -0.71
C SER A 65 21.02 -10.93 -0.87
N GLU A 66 20.64 -11.80 0.08
CA GLU A 66 19.49 -12.72 -0.06
C GLU A 66 18.20 -12.19 0.55
N LEU A 67 18.18 -11.04 1.24
CA LEU A 67 16.93 -10.50 1.80
C LEU A 67 15.89 -10.18 0.74
N VAL A 68 16.35 -9.70 -0.42
CA VAL A 68 15.44 -9.51 -1.55
C VAL A 68 15.04 -10.88 -2.10
N THR A 69 15.95 -11.84 -2.18
CA THR A 69 15.66 -13.22 -2.60
C THR A 69 14.64 -13.92 -1.69
N GLU A 70 14.67 -13.68 -0.37
CA GLU A 70 13.68 -14.17 0.60
C GLU A 70 12.30 -13.51 0.46
N LEU A 71 12.23 -12.38 -0.24
CA LEU A 71 10.98 -11.67 -0.54
C LEU A 71 10.51 -11.92 -1.98
N GLU A 72 11.41 -12.32 -2.88
CA GLU A 72 11.13 -12.54 -4.30
C GLU A 72 10.07 -13.63 -4.52
N ASP A 73 10.01 -14.66 -3.68
CA ASP A 73 9.00 -15.72 -3.79
C ASP A 73 7.67 -15.39 -3.08
N LYS A 74 7.54 -14.20 -2.49
CA LYS A 74 6.37 -13.74 -1.73
C LYS A 74 5.60 -12.67 -2.47
N THR A 75 4.32 -12.54 -2.14
CA THR A 75 3.62 -11.27 -2.31
C THR A 75 4.20 -10.27 -1.31
N VAL A 76 4.73 -9.15 -1.79
CA VAL A 76 5.22 -8.06 -0.93
C VAL A 76 4.26 -6.89 -1.01
N ILE A 77 3.81 -6.41 0.14
CA ILE A 77 3.05 -5.17 0.25
C ILE A 77 3.97 -4.10 0.82
N LEU A 78 4.26 -3.06 0.03
CA LEU A 78 4.85 -1.84 0.56
C LEU A 78 3.74 -1.02 1.19
N TYR A 79 3.84 -0.82 2.51
CA TYR A 79 2.87 -0.04 3.26
C TYR A 79 3.42 1.36 3.52
N LEU A 80 3.00 2.32 2.70
CA LEU A 80 3.32 3.72 2.88
C LEU A 80 2.46 4.27 4.02
N TYR A 81 3.10 4.46 5.17
CA TYR A 81 2.42 4.75 6.43
C TYR A 81 2.69 6.18 6.86
N GLU A 82 1.61 6.92 7.07
CA GLU A 82 1.61 8.23 7.70
C GLU A 82 0.94 8.11 9.08
N SER A 83 1.67 8.50 10.13
CA SER A 83 1.15 8.47 11.51
C SER A 83 -0.08 9.38 11.64
N GLY A 84 -1.06 8.95 12.42
CA GLY A 84 -2.31 9.67 12.62
C GLY A 84 -3.37 9.46 11.52
N CYS A 85 -2.98 9.18 10.28
CA CYS A 85 -3.91 9.08 9.14
C CYS A 85 -4.36 7.63 8.86
N THR A 86 -3.53 6.64 9.13
CA THR A 86 -3.68 5.27 8.59
C THR A 86 -4.13 4.23 9.63
N LYS A 87 -4.72 4.66 10.76
CA LYS A 87 -5.10 3.76 11.88
C LYS A 87 -6.07 2.65 11.48
N ALA A 88 -7.16 2.99 10.78
CA ALA A 88 -8.17 2.02 10.34
C ALA A 88 -7.60 1.02 9.33
N LEU A 89 -6.81 1.52 8.37
CA LEU A 89 -6.12 0.69 7.39
C LEU A 89 -5.13 -0.28 8.07
N THR A 90 -4.36 0.21 9.04
CA THR A 90 -3.41 -0.61 9.81
C THR A 90 -4.14 -1.74 10.54
N ALA A 91 -5.23 -1.45 11.23
CA ALA A 91 -6.02 -2.47 11.92
C ALA A 91 -6.54 -3.52 10.94
N ARG A 92 -7.09 -3.09 9.80
CA ARG A 92 -7.60 -3.99 8.76
C ARG A 92 -6.50 -4.86 8.14
N LEU A 93 -5.31 -4.27 7.95
CA LEU A 93 -4.15 -4.99 7.42
C LEU A 93 -3.63 -6.02 8.42
N LYS A 94 -3.62 -5.72 9.73
CA LYS A 94 -3.27 -6.69 10.78
C LYS A 94 -4.21 -7.90 10.77
N ASP A 95 -5.52 -7.66 10.68
CA ASP A 95 -6.51 -8.75 10.63
C ASP A 95 -6.27 -9.64 9.40
N ALA A 96 -6.09 -9.03 8.23
CA ALA A 96 -5.84 -9.78 6.99
C ALA A 96 -4.49 -10.52 7.03
N TYR A 97 -3.44 -9.89 7.57
CA TYR A 97 -2.12 -10.49 7.71
C TYR A 97 -2.17 -11.73 8.59
N LYS A 98 -2.86 -11.66 9.74
CA LYS A 98 -3.07 -12.80 10.62
C LYS A 98 -3.72 -13.97 9.88
N VAL A 99 -4.85 -13.73 9.21
CA VAL A 99 -5.56 -14.79 8.46
C VAL A 99 -4.65 -15.37 7.36
N LEU A 100 -4.06 -14.52 6.52
CA LEU A 100 -3.31 -14.99 5.36
C LEU A 100 -1.99 -15.68 5.74
N VAL A 101 -1.21 -15.12 6.67
CA VAL A 101 0.13 -15.62 6.99
C VAL A 101 0.08 -16.65 8.12
N GLU A 102 -0.69 -16.42 9.18
CA GLU A 102 -0.69 -17.31 10.34
C GLU A 102 -1.65 -18.48 10.17
N GLU A 103 -2.86 -18.26 9.64
CA GLU A 103 -3.89 -19.30 9.52
C GLU A 103 -3.78 -20.05 8.18
N GLU A 104 -3.70 -19.31 7.06
CA GLU A 104 -3.67 -19.88 5.70
C GLU A 104 -2.25 -20.18 5.18
N LYS A 105 -1.20 -19.77 5.90
CA LYS A 105 0.22 -20.00 5.55
C LYS A 105 0.62 -19.49 4.15
N MET A 106 -0.02 -18.40 3.70
CA MET A 106 0.31 -17.73 2.45
C MET A 106 1.70 -17.08 2.52
N LYS A 107 2.40 -17.09 1.38
CA LYS A 107 3.68 -16.38 1.21
C LYS A 107 3.43 -14.89 0.98
N LEU A 108 3.18 -14.18 2.07
CA LEU A 108 2.94 -12.73 2.10
C LEU A 108 3.88 -12.08 3.11
N GLU A 109 4.45 -10.94 2.75
CA GLU A 109 5.19 -10.07 3.67
C GLU A 109 4.78 -8.60 3.46
N VAL A 110 4.77 -7.83 4.55
CA VAL A 110 4.53 -6.38 4.52
C VAL A 110 5.83 -5.67 4.86
N VAL A 111 6.17 -4.63 4.10
CA VAL A 111 7.31 -3.75 4.40
C VAL A 111 6.78 -2.35 4.64
N LEU A 112 6.87 -1.90 5.88
CA LEU A 112 6.51 -0.56 6.29
C LEU A 112 7.49 0.47 5.72
N VAL A 113 6.94 1.47 5.05
CA VAL A 113 7.64 2.66 4.57
C VAL A 113 7.11 3.83 5.38
N TYR A 114 7.81 4.19 6.45
CA TYR A 114 7.35 5.23 7.36
C TYR A 114 7.61 6.62 6.79
N ILE A 115 6.53 7.38 6.57
CA ILE A 115 6.57 8.76 6.08
C ILE A 115 6.76 9.68 7.29
N TYR A 116 7.98 10.19 7.47
CA TYR A 116 8.36 10.98 8.65
C TYR A 116 8.35 12.50 8.41
N ASP A 117 8.20 12.94 7.17
CA ASP A 117 8.36 14.34 6.76
C ASP A 117 7.33 14.79 5.73
N SER A 118 6.09 14.30 5.88
CA SER A 118 4.92 14.95 5.30
C SER A 118 4.47 16.13 6.16
N TRP A 119 3.51 16.90 5.65
CA TRP A 119 2.88 17.98 6.41
C TRP A 119 2.29 17.50 7.76
N ASN A 120 1.75 16.28 7.81
CA ASN A 120 1.13 15.75 9.04
C ASN A 120 2.14 15.18 10.04
N THR A 121 3.37 14.88 9.61
CA THR A 121 4.37 14.19 10.46
C THR A 121 5.60 15.04 10.78
N LEU A 122 5.81 16.13 10.04
CA LEU A 122 6.99 16.99 10.19
C LEU A 122 7.02 17.61 11.59
N GLY A 123 8.10 17.36 12.33
CA GLY A 123 8.28 17.87 13.70
C GLY A 123 7.51 17.09 14.78
N CYS A 124 6.63 16.17 14.41
CA CYS A 124 5.84 15.36 15.35
C CYS A 124 6.34 13.91 15.48
N THR A 125 7.21 13.46 14.57
CA THR A 125 7.72 12.08 14.56
C THR A 125 9.22 12.03 14.86
N ASN A 126 9.63 10.99 15.60
CA ASN A 126 11.01 10.68 15.90
C ASN A 126 11.19 9.14 15.97
N GLU A 127 12.42 8.68 16.18
CA GLU A 127 12.72 7.24 16.20
C GLU A 127 11.97 6.51 17.33
N LYS A 128 11.74 7.17 18.47
CA LYS A 128 10.98 6.60 19.58
C LYS A 128 9.50 6.42 19.21
N SER A 129 8.84 7.45 18.68
CA SER A 129 7.43 7.35 18.26
C SER A 129 7.27 6.34 17.11
N PHE A 130 8.24 6.28 16.20
CA PHE A 130 8.30 5.26 15.16
C PHE A 130 8.30 3.85 15.77
N MET A 131 9.19 3.55 16.71
CA MET A 131 9.27 2.23 17.33
C MET A 131 8.05 1.89 18.19
N GLU A 132 7.46 2.88 18.87
CA GLU A 132 6.21 2.68 19.64
C GLU A 132 5.06 2.23 18.75
N GLU A 133 4.93 2.81 17.55
CA GLU A 133 3.88 2.43 16.58
C GLU A 133 4.22 1.12 15.86
N PHE A 134 5.42 1.06 15.25
CA PHE A 134 5.89 -0.08 14.46
C PHE A 134 6.03 -1.35 15.29
N GLY A 135 6.42 -1.25 16.56
CA GLY A 135 6.56 -2.40 17.47
C GLY A 135 5.26 -3.20 17.64
N THR A 136 4.11 -2.59 17.35
CA THR A 136 2.80 -3.26 17.39
C THR A 136 2.44 -3.99 16.09
N MET A 137 3.24 -3.85 15.03
CA MET A 137 2.95 -4.37 13.70
C MET A 137 3.74 -5.68 13.47
N PRO A 138 3.14 -6.76 12.93
CA PRO A 138 3.77 -8.07 12.87
C PRO A 138 4.70 -8.29 11.66
N TRP A 139 5.22 -7.21 11.06
CA TRP A 139 5.91 -7.23 9.76
C TRP A 139 7.22 -6.45 9.77
N LEU A 140 7.85 -6.30 8.61
CA LEU A 140 9.15 -5.64 8.44
C LEU A 140 9.00 -4.13 8.18
N ALA A 141 10.09 -3.38 8.32
CA ALA A 141 10.16 -1.97 7.97
C ALA A 141 11.51 -1.58 7.35
N LEU A 142 11.47 -0.52 6.55
CA LEU A 142 12.66 0.31 6.35
C LEU A 142 13.00 1.02 7.67
N PRO A 143 14.29 1.17 8.02
CA PRO A 143 14.69 1.94 9.19
C PRO A 143 14.15 3.37 9.17
N PHE A 144 13.93 3.95 10.35
CA PHE A 144 13.51 5.35 10.46
C PHE A 144 14.50 6.27 9.72
N ARG A 145 13.98 7.21 8.93
CA ARG A 145 14.75 8.12 8.06
C ARG A 145 15.60 7.46 6.99
N ASP A 146 15.26 6.24 6.57
CA ASP A 146 15.91 5.64 5.41
C ASP A 146 15.69 6.47 4.15
N SER A 147 16.76 6.66 3.37
CA SER A 147 16.69 7.43 2.11
C SER A 147 15.72 6.84 1.08
N ASN A 148 15.47 5.52 1.11
CA ASN A 148 14.49 4.91 0.23
C ASN A 148 13.05 5.25 0.62
N CYS A 149 12.76 5.66 1.87
CA CYS A 149 11.41 6.17 2.20
C CYS A 149 11.07 7.39 1.35
N LYS A 150 12.03 8.31 1.17
CA LYS A 150 11.84 9.46 0.27
C LYS A 150 11.75 9.07 -1.19
N LYS A 151 12.55 8.09 -1.62
CA LYS A 151 12.43 7.53 -2.97
C LYS A 151 11.03 6.97 -3.23
N LEU A 152 10.50 6.18 -2.31
CA LEU A 152 9.19 5.54 -2.45
C LEU A 152 8.05 6.55 -2.41
N GLN A 153 8.15 7.62 -1.59
CA GLN A 153 7.24 8.77 -1.65
C GLN A 153 7.18 9.37 -3.07
N ARG A 154 8.34 9.59 -3.71
CA ARG A 154 8.38 10.14 -5.09
C ARG A 154 7.88 9.15 -6.14
N VAL A 155 8.32 7.89 -6.04
CA VAL A 155 7.93 6.82 -6.97
C VAL A 155 6.42 6.65 -6.97
N TYR A 156 5.77 6.66 -5.81
CA TYR A 156 4.33 6.43 -5.71
C TYR A 156 3.49 7.70 -5.51
N LEU A 157 4.11 8.88 -5.49
CA LEU A 157 3.46 10.17 -5.31
C LEU A 157 2.64 10.23 -4.01
N TYR A 158 3.23 9.77 -2.90
CA TYR A 158 2.60 9.69 -1.58
C TYR A 158 3.35 10.53 -0.54
N PRO A 159 2.66 11.17 0.44
CA PRO A 159 1.21 11.24 0.57
C PRO A 159 0.58 12.02 -0.59
N SER A 160 -0.61 11.62 -0.98
CA SER A 160 -1.35 12.25 -2.07
C SER A 160 -1.76 13.65 -1.62
N GLU A 161 -1.25 14.70 -2.27
CA GLU A 161 -1.74 16.07 -2.04
C GLU A 161 -3.22 16.17 -2.44
N LEU A 162 -3.90 17.28 -2.10
CA LEU A 162 -5.25 17.56 -2.60
C LEU A 162 -5.26 17.48 -4.14
N GLY A 163 -5.89 16.44 -4.69
CA GLY A 163 -5.92 16.17 -6.14
C GLY A 163 -4.83 15.22 -6.67
N GLY A 164 -4.09 14.54 -5.79
CA GLY A 164 -3.14 13.49 -6.19
C GLY A 164 -3.82 12.22 -6.73
N PRO A 165 -3.02 11.24 -7.18
CA PRO A 165 -3.55 10.08 -7.88
C PRO A 165 -4.56 9.32 -7.04
N GLN A 166 -5.70 9.03 -7.65
CA GLN A 166 -6.72 8.12 -7.14
C GLN A 166 -6.71 6.86 -8.01
N PRO A 167 -6.74 5.65 -7.43
CA PRO A 167 -6.87 5.36 -5.99
C PRO A 167 -5.58 5.60 -5.18
N ASP A 168 -5.72 5.73 -3.87
CA ASP A 168 -4.63 5.97 -2.92
C ASP A 168 -3.54 4.86 -2.94
N PRO A 169 -2.23 5.23 -2.96
CA PRO A 169 -1.11 4.29 -2.98
C PRO A 169 -0.58 3.92 -1.59
N SER A 170 -1.38 4.04 -0.51
CA SER A 170 -0.91 3.63 0.84
C SER A 170 -0.47 2.16 0.86
N LEU A 171 -1.06 1.30 0.02
CA LEU A 171 -0.60 -0.07 -0.19
C LEU A 171 -0.21 -0.27 -1.65
N VAL A 172 1.06 -0.64 -1.89
CA VAL A 172 1.57 -1.07 -3.19
C VAL A 172 1.87 -2.55 -3.12
N VAL A 173 1.32 -3.34 -4.05
CA VAL A 173 1.47 -4.80 -4.05
C VAL A 173 2.35 -5.25 -5.19
N ILE A 174 3.36 -6.03 -4.87
CA ILE A 174 4.24 -6.72 -5.83
C ILE A 174 4.04 -8.21 -5.62
N GLY A 175 3.62 -8.92 -6.66
CA GLY A 175 3.47 -10.37 -6.61
C GLY A 175 4.81 -11.11 -6.59
N PRO A 176 4.80 -12.40 -6.24
CA PRO A 176 5.96 -13.28 -6.35
C PRO A 176 6.64 -13.14 -7.71
N TYR A 177 7.95 -12.95 -7.71
CA TYR A 177 8.80 -12.79 -8.89
C TYR A 177 8.35 -11.68 -9.84
N GLY A 178 7.60 -10.69 -9.32
CA GLY A 178 7.04 -9.60 -10.12
C GLY A 178 5.90 -10.04 -11.06
N GLN A 179 5.28 -11.21 -10.84
CA GLN A 179 4.24 -11.76 -11.72
C GLN A 179 3.00 -10.86 -11.87
N TYR A 180 2.74 -9.99 -10.89
CA TYR A 180 1.76 -8.92 -10.98
C TYR A 180 2.22 -7.74 -10.13
N PHE A 181 1.66 -6.57 -10.41
CA PHE A 181 1.96 -5.33 -9.70
C PHE A 181 0.71 -4.46 -9.62
N GLU A 182 0.34 -4.05 -8.41
CA GLU A 182 -0.78 -3.17 -8.15
C GLU A 182 -0.29 -1.95 -7.34
N PRO A 183 0.09 -0.86 -8.01
CA PRO A 183 0.56 0.36 -7.35
C PRO A 183 -0.54 1.17 -6.67
N PHE A 184 -1.82 0.94 -7.00
CA PHE A 184 -2.94 1.74 -6.52
C PHE A 184 -4.18 0.88 -6.26
N GLY A 185 -4.93 1.19 -5.19
CA GLY A 185 -6.26 0.62 -4.92
C GLY A 185 -6.26 -0.68 -4.11
N ALA A 186 -5.10 -1.20 -3.74
CA ALA A 186 -5.01 -2.36 -2.83
C ALA A 186 -5.58 -2.05 -1.44
N SER A 187 -5.44 -0.80 -0.98
CA SER A 187 -6.10 -0.29 0.24
C SER A 187 -7.61 -0.42 0.16
N ASP A 188 -8.24 -0.01 -0.94
CA ASP A 188 -9.70 -0.11 -1.13
C ASP A 188 -10.18 -1.58 -1.13
N VAL A 189 -9.43 -2.45 -1.82
CA VAL A 189 -9.75 -3.89 -1.87
C VAL A 189 -9.66 -4.50 -0.48
N LEU A 190 -8.60 -4.19 0.28
CA LEU A 190 -8.44 -4.64 1.66
C LEU A 190 -9.54 -4.11 2.58
N MET A 191 -9.84 -2.80 2.50
CA MET A 191 -10.86 -2.18 3.34
C MET A 191 -12.24 -2.80 3.10
N LYS A 192 -12.60 -3.02 1.84
CA LYS A 192 -13.90 -3.57 1.47
C LYS A 192 -14.03 -5.07 1.72
N PHE A 193 -12.98 -5.86 1.48
CA PHE A 193 -13.07 -7.32 1.43
C PHE A 193 -12.23 -8.06 2.49
N GLY A 194 -11.37 -7.38 3.25
CA GLY A 194 -10.47 -8.01 4.20
C GLY A 194 -9.54 -9.02 3.52
N SER A 195 -9.23 -10.13 4.19
CA SER A 195 -8.35 -11.20 3.66
C SER A 195 -8.85 -11.80 2.34
N ARG A 196 -10.17 -11.89 2.12
CA ARG A 196 -10.76 -12.37 0.86
C ARG A 196 -10.31 -11.58 -0.36
N GLY A 197 -9.90 -10.32 -0.13
CA GLY A 197 -9.35 -9.41 -1.12
C GLY A 197 -8.00 -9.85 -1.68
N TYR A 198 -7.25 -10.73 -1.01
CA TYR A 198 -5.97 -11.26 -1.49
C TYR A 198 -6.10 -11.82 -2.93
N PRO A 199 -5.19 -11.49 -3.86
CA PRO A 199 -3.90 -10.80 -3.69
C PRO A 199 -3.96 -9.25 -3.73
N PHE A 200 -5.10 -8.67 -3.34
CA PHE A 200 -5.36 -7.23 -3.24
C PHE A 200 -5.23 -6.46 -4.56
N THR A 201 -5.46 -7.14 -5.68
CA THR A 201 -5.54 -6.50 -6.99
C THR A 201 -6.93 -5.95 -7.25
N ARG A 202 -7.04 -4.88 -8.05
CA ARG A 202 -8.34 -4.33 -8.47
C ARG A 202 -9.16 -5.36 -9.24
N LYS A 203 -8.51 -6.23 -10.02
CA LYS A 203 -9.15 -7.37 -10.70
C LYS A 203 -9.83 -8.30 -9.70
N ARG A 204 -9.17 -8.64 -8.60
CA ARG A 204 -9.76 -9.45 -7.52
C ARG A 204 -10.90 -8.72 -6.82
N GLY A 205 -10.71 -7.43 -6.53
CA GLY A 205 -11.76 -6.58 -5.97
C GLY A 205 -13.03 -6.56 -6.83
N LEU A 206 -12.90 -6.36 -8.14
CA LEU A 206 -14.03 -6.37 -9.08
C LEU A 206 -14.75 -7.72 -9.10
N HIS A 207 -13.99 -8.82 -9.10
CA HIS A 207 -14.57 -10.16 -9.05
C HIS A 207 -15.43 -10.36 -7.78
N LEU A 208 -14.91 -9.99 -6.62
CA LEU A 208 -15.64 -10.07 -5.35
C LEU A 208 -16.86 -9.13 -5.30
N GLN A 209 -16.78 -7.96 -5.95
CA GLN A 209 -17.94 -7.07 -6.10
C GLN A 209 -19.04 -7.73 -6.92
N VAL A 210 -18.70 -8.34 -8.06
CA VAL A 210 -19.66 -9.05 -8.91
C VAL A 210 -20.31 -10.23 -8.18
N GLU A 211 -19.52 -11.03 -7.45
CA GLU A 211 -20.05 -12.11 -6.62
C GLU A 211 -21.03 -11.60 -5.56
N THR A 212 -20.68 -10.49 -4.90
CA THR A 212 -21.55 -9.86 -3.89
C THR A 212 -22.86 -9.40 -4.50
N ILE A 213 -22.81 -8.71 -5.65
CA ILE A 213 -24.01 -8.25 -6.36
C ILE A 213 -24.89 -9.43 -6.76
N LYS A 214 -24.32 -10.48 -7.35
CA LYS A 214 -25.07 -11.70 -7.72
C LYS A 214 -25.76 -12.32 -6.51
N LYS A 215 -25.08 -12.41 -5.37
CA LYS A 215 -25.65 -12.97 -4.14
C LYS A 215 -26.80 -12.12 -3.60
N VAL A 216 -26.65 -10.79 -3.61
CA VAL A 216 -27.71 -9.86 -3.19
C VAL A 216 -28.91 -9.95 -4.14
N SER A 217 -28.68 -9.91 -5.46
CA SER A 217 -29.75 -10.06 -6.45
C SER A 217 -30.48 -11.39 -6.32
N LEU A 218 -29.76 -12.51 -6.17
CA LEU A 218 -30.37 -13.80 -5.90
C LEU A 218 -31.22 -13.74 -4.63
N GLY A 219 -30.69 -13.25 -3.51
CA GLY A 219 -31.46 -13.11 -2.26
C GLY A 219 -32.76 -12.32 -2.43
N MET A 220 -32.72 -11.21 -3.19
CA MET A 220 -33.91 -10.42 -3.50
C MET A 220 -34.93 -11.17 -4.37
N LEU A 221 -34.50 -12.06 -5.27
CA LEU A 221 -35.42 -12.90 -6.06
C LEU A 221 -36.17 -13.94 -5.20
N TRP A 222 -35.60 -14.36 -4.07
CA TRP A 222 -36.20 -15.35 -3.16
C TRP A 222 -36.96 -14.72 -1.99
N ASP A 223 -36.91 -13.40 -1.83
CA ASP A 223 -37.72 -12.68 -0.86
C ASP A 223 -39.17 -12.62 -1.37
N PRO A 224 -40.17 -13.14 -0.65
CA PRO A 224 -41.57 -13.09 -1.07
C PRO A 224 -42.17 -11.67 -1.06
N GLU A 225 -41.55 -10.72 -0.36
CA GLU A 225 -41.97 -9.31 -0.34
C GLU A 225 -40.78 -8.34 -0.52
N PRO A 226 -40.14 -8.30 -1.70
CA PRO A 226 -39.02 -7.40 -1.93
C PRO A 226 -39.54 -5.95 -1.97
N VAL A 227 -39.15 -5.14 -0.97
CA VAL A 227 -39.49 -3.72 -0.89
C VAL A 227 -38.47 -2.90 -1.67
N PHE A 228 -38.91 -2.22 -2.73
CA PHE A 228 -38.08 -1.31 -3.52
C PHE A 228 -38.45 0.14 -3.23
N ILE A 229 -37.53 0.93 -2.66
CA ILE A 229 -37.77 2.35 -2.38
C ILE A 229 -37.36 3.20 -3.59
N ARG A 230 -38.28 3.96 -4.17
CA ARG A 230 -37.95 4.93 -5.23
C ARG A 230 -37.13 6.09 -4.65
N GLY A 231 -36.35 6.77 -5.48
CA GLY A 231 -35.56 7.96 -5.10
C GLY A 231 -36.38 9.14 -4.54
N CYS A 232 -37.72 9.09 -4.58
CA CYS A 232 -38.63 10.04 -3.94
C CYS A 232 -39.16 9.58 -2.57
N GLY A 233 -38.67 8.46 -2.01
CA GLY A 233 -39.04 7.94 -0.69
C GLY A 233 -40.32 7.11 -0.62
N SER A 234 -40.95 6.79 -1.76
CA SER A 234 -42.10 5.86 -1.80
C SER A 234 -41.62 4.42 -1.93
N GLU A 235 -42.13 3.55 -1.06
CA GLU A 235 -41.95 2.10 -1.13
C GLU A 235 -42.81 1.50 -2.26
N VAL A 236 -42.22 0.59 -3.02
CA VAL A 236 -42.89 -0.22 -4.04
C VAL A 236 -42.69 -1.68 -3.66
N ILE A 237 -43.76 -2.30 -3.19
CA ILE A 237 -43.80 -3.74 -2.91
C ILE A 237 -44.27 -4.42 -4.19
N PHE A 238 -43.43 -5.29 -4.77
CA PHE A 238 -43.87 -6.18 -5.83
C PHE A 238 -44.29 -7.51 -5.20
N LEU A 239 -45.59 -7.77 -5.17
CA LEU A 239 -46.09 -9.11 -4.85
C LEU A 239 -45.72 -10.04 -6.00
N SER A 240 -44.69 -10.88 -5.79
CA SER A 240 -44.37 -11.97 -6.70
C SER A 240 -45.47 -13.02 -6.61
N SER A 241 -46.46 -12.95 -7.49
CA SER A 241 -47.42 -14.03 -7.67
C SER A 241 -46.77 -15.14 -8.46
N MET A 242 -45.92 -15.96 -7.81
CA MET A 242 -45.59 -17.29 -8.33
C MET A 242 -46.78 -18.20 -8.03
N HIS A 243 -47.76 -18.23 -8.93
CA HIS A 243 -48.67 -19.36 -9.03
C HIS A 243 -47.96 -20.46 -9.82
N VAL A 244 -47.73 -21.59 -9.14
CA VAL A 244 -47.20 -22.86 -9.67
C VAL A 244 -48.17 -23.45 -10.68
#